data_AF-A0A1X0FVN3-F1
#
_entry.id   AF-A0A1X0FVN3-F1
#
_cell.length_a   1.000
_cell.length_b   1.000
_cell.length_c   1.000
_cell.angle_alpha   90.00
_cell.angle_beta   90.00
_cell.angle_gamma   90.00
#
_symmetry.space_group_name_H-M   'P 1'
#
loop_
_entity.id
_entity.type
_entity.pdbx_description
1 polymer ?
#
loop_
_entity_poly.entity_id
_entity_poly.type
_entity_poly.pdbx_seq_one_letter_code
_entity_poly.pdbx_strand_id
1 'polypeptide(L)' 'HVTDWATCHTSNVDELTFACGPHHRLLRPGGWTTRKNAGGDTEWLPPPHLDRGRPRTNTFHHPEKLLRGEDDDEP' A
#
# COMPACT_ATOMS: atom_id res chain seq x y z
N HIS A 1 -9.55 3.74 -1.04
CA HIS A 1 -9.54 4.05 0.40
C HIS A 1 -9.12 2.79 1.14
N VAL A 2 -8.37 2.89 2.23
CA VAL A 2 -8.03 1.73 3.08
C VAL A 2 -9.29 1.12 3.68
N THR A 3 -10.17 1.95 4.23
CA THR A 3 -11.56 1.59 4.52
C THR A 3 -12.39 1.89 3.28
N ASP A 4 -13.09 0.90 2.72
CA ASP A 4 -13.90 1.11 1.52
C ASP A 4 -14.82 2.34 1.67
N TRP A 5 -14.88 3.21 0.65
CA TRP A 5 -15.74 4.39 0.68
C TRP A 5 -17.22 4.03 0.91
N ALA A 6 -17.65 2.87 0.39
CA ALA A 6 -18.99 2.34 0.59
C ALA A 6 -19.30 1.99 2.05
N THR A 7 -18.29 1.95 2.93
CA THR A 7 -18.41 1.68 4.36
C THR A 7 -18.24 2.95 5.19
N CYS A 8 -17.25 3.80 4.89
CA CYS A 8 -16.98 5.00 5.69
C CYS A 8 -17.73 6.26 5.21
N HIS A 9 -18.13 6.32 3.95
CA HIS A 9 -18.79 7.47 3.31
C HIS A 9 -18.01 8.80 3.39
N THR A 10 -16.71 8.74 3.68
CA THR A 10 -15.84 9.92 3.81
C THR A 10 -14.69 9.84 2.82
N SER A 11 -14.32 10.98 2.25
CA SER A 11 -13.15 11.11 1.36
C SER A 11 -11.95 11.66 2.11
N ASN A 12 -11.48 10.93 3.13
CA ASN A 12 -10.28 11.31 3.87
C ASN A 12 -9.02 11.06 3.02
N VAL A 13 -8.22 12.10 2.78
CA VAL A 13 -6.97 12.00 2.00
C VAL A 13 -5.95 11.08 2.66
N ASP A 14 -5.95 11.03 4.00
CA ASP A 14 -5.04 10.19 4.77
C ASP A 14 -5.33 8.69 4.58
N GLU A 15 -6.56 8.35 4.17
CA GLU A 15 -6.97 6.96 3.87
C GLU A 15 -6.99 6.67 2.37
N LEU A 16 -6.65 7.65 1.52
CA LEU A 16 -6.70 7.53 0.08
C LEU A 16 -5.38 7.01 -0.49
N THR A 17 -5.47 6.25 -1.57
CA THR A 17 -4.34 5.87 -2.42
C THR A 17 -4.82 5.73 -3.85
N PHE A 18 -4.10 6.33 -4.78
CA PHE A 18 -4.40 6.17 -6.20
C PHE A 18 -3.94 4.82 -6.71
N ALA A 19 -4.82 4.12 -7.43
CA ALA A 19 -4.54 2.86 -8.09
C ALA A 19 -5.17 2.87 -9.48
N CYS A 20 -4.49 2.28 -10.47
CA CYS A 20 -5.09 2.07 -11.78
C CYS A 20 -6.17 0.97 -11.70
N GLY A 21 -7.11 0.95 -12.64
CA GLY A 21 -8.21 -0.01 -12.66
C GLY A 21 -7.79 -1.49 -12.46
N PRO A 22 -6.77 -2.00 -13.18
CA PRO A 22 -6.27 -3.36 -12.97
C PRO A 22 -5.79 -3.64 -11.54
N HIS A 23 -4.98 -2.75 -10.95
CA HIS A 23 -4.50 -2.93 -9.58
C HIS A 23 -5.62 -2.77 -8.54
N HIS A 24 -6.57 -1.87 -8.76
CA HIS A 24 -7.72 -1.72 -7.87
C HIS A 24 -8.57 -3.00 -7.79
N ARG A 25 -8.68 -3.76 -8.89
CA ARG A 25 -9.39 -5.06 -8.90
C ARG A 25 -8.68 -6.16 -8.12
N LEU A 26 -7.40 -6.00 -7.77
CA LEU A 26 -6.71 -6.95 -6.89
C LEU A 26 -7.28 -6.95 -5.46
N LEU A 27 -7.88 -5.83 -5.02
CA LEU A 27 -8.48 -5.72 -3.69
C LEU A 27 -9.72 -6.61 -3.54
N ARG A 28 -10.62 -6.52 -4.53
CA ARG A 28 -11.91 -7.24 -4.51
C ARG A 28 -12.19 -7.84 -5.90
N PRO A 29 -12.40 -9.16 -6.01
CA PRO A 29 -12.33 -10.19 -4.96
C PRO A 29 -10.90 -10.73 -4.70
N GLY A 30 -9.86 -10.11 -5.27
CA GLY A 30 -8.52 -10.70 -5.42
C GLY A 30 -7.70 -10.95 -4.15
N GLY A 31 -8.25 -10.71 -2.95
CA GLY A 31 -7.64 -11.08 -1.67
C GLY A 31 -6.47 -10.21 -1.24
N TRP A 32 -6.13 -9.17 -2.01
CA TRP A 32 -5.19 -8.15 -1.58
C TRP A 32 -5.87 -7.15 -0.65
N THR A 33 -5.11 -6.60 0.29
CA THR A 33 -5.57 -5.52 1.17
C THR A 33 -4.54 -4.41 1.19
N THR A 34 -4.97 -3.17 1.44
CA THR A 34 -4.06 -2.05 1.66
C THR A 34 -4.13 -1.55 3.10
N ARG A 35 -3.04 -0.97 3.60
CA ARG A 35 -3.03 -0.19 4.85
C ARG A 35 -2.09 1.00 4.73
N LYS A 36 -2.25 1.99 5.61
CA LYS A 36 -1.27 3.05 5.82
C LYS A 36 -0.31 2.64 6.93
N ASN A 37 0.99 2.79 6.70
CA ASN A 37 1.99 2.58 7.75
C ASN A 37 2.23 3.88 8.55
N ALA A 38 3.07 3.81 9.59
CA ALA A 38 3.36 4.96 10.44
C ALA A 38 4.02 6.14 9.70
N GLY A 39 4.69 5.88 8.57
CA GLY A 39 5.28 6.90 7.70
C GLY A 39 4.30 7.48 6.66
N GLY A 40 3.02 7.08 6.67
CA GLY A 40 2.00 7.54 5.73
C GLY A 40 2.02 6.85 4.35
N ASP A 41 2.97 5.94 4.13
CA ASP A 41 3.06 5.15 2.91
C ASP A 41 1.95 4.09 2.86
N THR A 42 1.46 3.84 1.65
CA THR A 42 0.47 2.77 1.42
C THR A 42 1.15 1.45 1.16
N GLU A 43 0.87 0.48 2.02
CA GLU A 43 1.32 -0.89 1.89
C GLU A 43 0.27 -1.74 1.19
N TRP A 44 0.71 -2.61 0.28
CA TRP A 44 -0.08 -3.63 -0.39
C TRP A 44 0.26 -5.00 0.19
N LEU A 45 -0.72 -5.59 0.88
CA LEU A 45 -0.61 -6.89 1.53
C LEU A 45 -1.19 -7.96 0.60
N PRO A 46 -0.39 -8.96 0.20
CA PRO A 46 -0.85 -10.06 -0.62
C PRO A 46 -1.74 -11.03 0.18
N PRO A 47 -2.55 -11.85 -0.50
CA PRO A 47 -3.19 -12.98 0.14
C PRO A 47 -2.12 -13.98 0.67
N PRO A 48 -2.41 -14.77 1.71
CA PRO A 48 -1.40 -15.57 2.42
C PRO A 48 -0.55 -16.49 1.53
N HIS A 49 -1.13 -17.07 0.48
CA HIS A 49 -0.42 -17.96 -0.44
C HIS A 49 0.58 -17.26 -1.37
N LEU A 50 0.53 -15.92 -1.45
CA LEU A 50 1.48 -15.08 -2.18
C LEU A 50 2.41 -14.28 -1.26
N ASP A 51 2.27 -14.43 0.07
CA ASP A 51 3.11 -13.73 1.01
C ASP A 51 4.49 -14.36 1.13
N ARG A 52 5.49 -13.70 0.53
CA ARG A 52 6.89 -14.17 0.49
C ARG A 52 7.86 -13.18 1.14
N GLY A 53 7.37 -12.28 1.99
CA GLY A 53 8.22 -11.28 2.65
C GLY A 53 8.80 -10.21 1.71
N ARG A 54 8.17 -9.98 0.55
CA ARG A 54 8.56 -8.89 -0.37
C ARG A 54 8.20 -7.52 0.24
N PRO A 55 8.89 -6.45 -0.16
CA PRO A 55 8.52 -5.09 0.23
C PRO A 55 7.04 -4.82 -0.05
N ARG A 56 6.37 -4.14 0.89
CA ARG A 56 4.94 -3.84 0.81
C ARG A 56 4.64 -2.52 0.09
N THR A 57 5.65 -1.69 -0.11
CA THR A 57 5.56 -0.38 -0.75
C THR A 57 6.15 -0.43 -2.16
N ASN A 58 5.65 0.43 -3.06
CA ASN A 58 6.14 0.53 -4.44
C ASN A 58 7.17 1.66 -4.55
N THR A 59 8.43 1.30 -4.80
CA THR A 59 9.55 2.24 -4.97
C THR A 59 9.86 2.58 -6.43
N PHE A 60 9.01 2.21 -7.39
CA PHE A 60 9.28 2.38 -8.83
C PHE A 60 9.67 3.82 -9.23
N HIS A 61 9.04 4.83 -8.63
CA HIS A 61 9.35 6.25 -8.85
C HIS A 61 10.32 6.84 -7.83
N HIS A 62 10.79 6.02 -6.89
CA HIS A 62 11.69 6.38 -5.80
C HIS A 62 12.86 5.39 -5.72
N PRO A 63 13.65 5.21 -6.80
CA PRO A 63 14.76 4.26 -6.82
C PRO A 63 15.83 4.56 -5.75
N GLU A 64 15.94 5.81 -5.29
CA GLU A 64 16.80 6.22 -4.18
C GLU A 64 16.48 5.46 -2.88
N LYS A 65 15.23 5.05 -2.67
CA LYS A 65 14.80 4.26 -1.51
C LYS A 65 15.28 2.81 -1.57
N LEU A 66 15.73 2.31 -2.73
CA LEU A 66 16.32 0.97 -2.85
C LEU A 66 17.80 0.94 -2.46
N LEU A 67 18.46 2.11 -2.45
CA LEU A 67 19.90 2.26 -2.21
C LEU A 67 20.21 2.72 -0.79
N ARG A 68 19.25 3.34 -0.10
CA ARG A 68 19.34 3.58 1.35
C ARG A 68 19.24 2.25 2.08
N GLY A 69 20.22 1.93 2.91
CA GLY A 69 20.14 0.81 3.84
C GLY A 69 18.99 1.03 4.84
N GLU A 70 18.58 -0.03 5.53
CA GLU A 70 17.49 -0.01 6.53
C GLU A 70 17.75 0.94 7.73
N ASP A 71 18.95 1.55 7.80
CA ASP A 71 19.42 2.40 8.90
C ASP A 71 19.16 3.91 8.71
N ASP A 72 18.73 4.38 7.52
CA ASP A 72 18.57 5.82 7.22
C ASP A 72 17.11 6.35 7.40
N ASP A 73 16.22 5.54 7.97
CA ASP A 73 14.84 5.91 8.35
C ASP A 73 14.77 6.31 9.86
N GLU A 74 15.80 6.97 10.39
CA GLU A 74 15.71 7.72 11.66
C GLU A 74 15.33 9.20 11.40
N PRO A 75 14.56 9.83 12.31
CA PRO A 75 13.77 11.03 12.03
C PRO A 75 14.56 12.34 11.92
#